data_AF-A0A1I6Z9Z0-F1
#
_entry.id   AF-A0A1I6Z9Z0-F1
#
_cell.length_a   1.000
_cell.length_b   1.000
_cell.length_c   1.000
_cell.angle_alpha   90.00
_cell.angle_beta   90.00
_cell.angle_gamma   90.00
#
_symmetry.space_group_name_H-M   'P 1'
#
loop_
_entity.id
_entity.type
_entity.pdbx_description
1 polymer ?
#
loop_
_entity_poly.entity_id
_entity_poly.type
_entity_poly.pdbx_seq_one_letter_code
_entity_poly.pdbx_strand_id
1 'polypeptide(L)'
;MREENTLETRFRAAQLEAGYWRAGSTDEELGNWEDLVAQCAEGYDDITDEYDFDLQSRESLELALNDPVLNEHEEIEALRARVYEIDAGLRAISHDQQVRDPAKHPWWECYVPRYGTREFAKDVYRRYRINISTVD
;
A
#
# COMPACT_ATOMS: atom_id res chain seq x y z
N MET A 1 -9.79 -14.29 30.85
CA MET A 1 -10.55 -13.97 29.63
C MET A 1 -9.63 -13.07 28.83
N ARG A 2 -9.07 -13.53 27.70
CA ARG A 2 -8.39 -12.60 26.78
C ARG A 2 -9.51 -11.75 26.18
N GLU A 3 -9.45 -10.43 26.34
CA GLU A 3 -10.28 -9.53 25.56
C GLU A 3 -10.07 -9.91 24.09
N GLU A 4 -11.15 -10.31 23.44
CA GLU A 4 -11.16 -10.55 22.01
C GLU A 4 -10.81 -9.20 21.38
N ASN A 5 -9.68 -9.11 20.67
CA ASN A 5 -9.22 -7.85 20.09
C ASN A 5 -10.26 -7.44 19.02
N THR A 6 -11.14 -6.51 19.41
CA THR A 6 -12.31 -6.09 18.62
C THR A 6 -11.89 -5.43 17.33
N LEU A 7 -10.78 -4.68 17.34
CA LEU A 7 -10.19 -4.06 16.17
C LEU A 7 -9.73 -5.12 15.16
N GLU A 8 -8.94 -6.08 15.61
CA GLU A 8 -8.42 -7.17 14.77
C GLU A 8 -9.53 -8.08 14.21
N THR A 9 -10.61 -8.25 14.96
CA THR A 9 -11.77 -9.03 14.52
C THR A 9 -12.57 -8.27 13.47
N ARG A 10 -12.86 -6.99 13.70
CA ARG A 10 -13.60 -6.16 12.74
C ARG A 10 -12.78 -5.89 11.48
N PHE A 11 -11.47 -5.70 11.60
CA PHE A 11 -10.59 -5.53 10.45
C PHE A 11 -10.62 -6.73 9.51
N ARG A 12 -10.46 -7.94 10.04
CA ARG A 12 -10.58 -9.17 9.24
C ARG A 12 -11.96 -9.31 8.60
N ALA A 13 -13.02 -8.94 9.32
CA ALA A 13 -14.37 -8.96 8.77
C ALA A 13 -14.51 -7.98 7.60
N ALA A 14 -13.97 -6.75 7.72
CA ALA A 14 -13.98 -5.75 6.65
C ALA A 14 -13.23 -6.25 5.39
N GLN A 15 -12.08 -6.93 5.56
CA GLN A 15 -11.36 -7.54 4.44
C GLN A 15 -12.21 -8.61 3.73
N LEU A 16 -12.84 -9.51 4.48
CA LEU A 16 -13.70 -10.55 3.90
C LEU A 16 -14.94 -9.97 3.21
N GLU A 17 -15.55 -8.93 3.78
CA GLU A 17 -16.67 -8.18 3.19
C GLU A 17 -16.26 -7.49 1.87
N ALA A 18 -15.02 -7.00 1.79
CA ALA A 18 -14.43 -6.43 0.58
C ALA A 18 -14.01 -7.49 -0.47
N GLY A 19 -14.12 -8.78 -0.15
CA GLY A 19 -13.86 -9.88 -1.08
C GLY A 19 -12.43 -10.43 -1.06
N TYR A 20 -11.62 -10.09 -0.05
CA TYR A 20 -10.30 -10.69 0.13
C TYR A 20 -10.44 -12.21 0.37
N TRP A 21 -9.65 -13.00 -0.35
CA TRP A 21 -9.67 -14.47 -0.24
C TRP A 21 -9.10 -14.97 1.10
N ARG A 22 -8.26 -14.15 1.74
CA ARG A 22 -7.69 -14.34 3.06
C ARG A 22 -7.57 -12.99 3.77
N ALA A 23 -7.92 -12.96 5.05
CA ALA A 23 -7.75 -11.79 5.91
C ALA A 23 -6.44 -11.87 6.71
N GLY A 24 -5.79 -10.71 6.89
CA GLY A 24 -4.55 -10.53 7.63
C GLY A 24 -4.76 -9.82 8.98
N SER A 25 -3.71 -9.65 9.78
CA SER A 25 -3.74 -8.70 10.91
C SER A 25 -3.35 -7.29 10.46
N THR A 26 -3.70 -6.28 11.25
CA THR A 26 -3.21 -4.91 10.97
C THR A 26 -1.69 -4.84 10.94
N ASP A 27 -1.02 -5.56 11.85
CA ASP A 27 0.46 -5.66 11.87
C ASP A 27 1.04 -6.32 10.62
N GLU A 28 0.35 -7.30 10.02
CA GLU A 28 0.81 -8.00 8.82
C GLU A 28 0.72 -7.06 7.62
N GLU A 29 -0.43 -6.38 7.45
CA GLU A 29 -0.63 -5.44 6.35
C GLU A 29 0.26 -4.18 6.49
N LEU A 30 0.51 -3.71 7.72
CA LEU A 30 1.47 -2.65 7.97
C LEU A 30 2.89 -3.07 7.60
N GLY A 31 3.30 -4.28 7.99
CA GLY A 31 4.61 -4.83 7.65
C GLY A 31 4.79 -4.93 6.14
N ASN A 32 3.81 -5.51 5.43
CA ASN A 32 3.83 -5.60 3.98
C ASN A 32 3.90 -4.22 3.32
N TRP A 33 3.19 -3.23 3.86
CA TRP A 33 3.23 -1.86 3.34
C TRP A 33 4.59 -1.20 3.56
N GLU A 34 5.17 -1.34 4.76
CA GLU A 34 6.51 -0.84 5.08
C GLU A 34 7.58 -1.49 4.20
N ASP A 35 7.50 -2.82 4.00
CA ASP A 35 8.41 -3.58 3.16
C ASP A 35 8.33 -3.16 1.69
N LEU A 36 7.12 -2.93 1.14
CA LEU A 36 6.98 -2.41 -0.22
C LEU A 36 7.66 -1.04 -0.37
N VAL A 37 7.42 -0.11 0.58
CA VAL A 37 8.03 1.22 0.52
C VAL A 37 9.55 1.14 0.64
N ALA A 38 10.08 0.26 1.48
CA ALA A 38 11.51 0.00 1.59
C ALA A 38 12.09 -0.53 0.27
N GLN A 39 11.48 -1.56 -0.33
CA GLN A 39 11.89 -2.11 -1.63
C GLN A 39 11.85 -1.04 -2.73
N CYS A 40 10.82 -0.19 -2.75
CA CYS A 40 10.74 0.94 -3.69
C CYS A 40 11.88 1.95 -3.49
N ALA A 41 12.31 2.19 -2.25
CA ALA A 41 13.40 3.12 -1.94
C ALA A 41 14.76 2.55 -2.35
N GLU A 42 14.95 1.23 -2.25
CA GLU A 42 16.15 0.51 -2.67
C GLU A 42 16.21 0.27 -4.19
N GLY A 43 15.06 0.41 -4.85
CA GLY A 43 14.88 0.15 -6.28
C GLY A 43 14.12 -1.14 -6.48
N TYR A 44 12.80 -1.01 -6.58
CA TYR A 44 11.89 -2.15 -6.75
C TYR A 44 12.34 -3.05 -7.89
N ASP A 45 12.44 -4.35 -7.62
CA ASP A 45 13.15 -5.30 -8.47
C ASP A 45 12.24 -6.26 -9.26
N ASP A 46 10.93 -6.19 -9.04
CA ASP A 46 9.94 -7.00 -9.74
C ASP A 46 9.25 -6.24 -10.90
N ILE A 47 8.06 -6.66 -11.32
CA ILE A 47 7.27 -6.10 -12.43
C ILE A 47 6.06 -5.28 -11.95
N THR A 48 5.39 -4.58 -12.87
CA THR A 48 4.26 -3.71 -12.52
C THR A 48 3.04 -4.47 -12.01
N ASP A 49 2.86 -5.74 -12.37
CA ASP A 49 1.76 -6.57 -11.85
C ASP A 49 2.00 -6.96 -10.38
N GLU A 50 3.24 -7.27 -10.00
CA GLU A 50 3.61 -7.53 -8.60
C GLU A 50 3.58 -6.24 -7.77
N TYR A 51 4.01 -5.10 -8.34
CA TYR A 51 3.83 -3.80 -7.69
C TYR A 51 2.35 -3.49 -7.41
N ASP A 52 1.46 -3.73 -8.38
CA ASP A 52 0.01 -3.57 -8.20
C ASP A 52 -0.54 -4.53 -7.13
N PHE A 53 0.03 -5.73 -7.00
CA PHE A 53 -0.33 -6.69 -5.96
C PHE A 53 0.12 -6.22 -4.56
N ASP A 54 1.35 -5.77 -4.41
CA ASP A 54 1.88 -5.28 -3.13
C ASP A 54 1.13 -4.04 -2.62
N LEU A 55 0.63 -3.18 -3.53
CA LEU A 55 -0.24 -2.05 -3.22
C LEU A 55 -1.54 -2.47 -2.52
N GLN A 56 -2.00 -3.73 -2.66
CA GLN A 56 -3.22 -4.22 -1.99
C GLN A 56 -3.12 -4.18 -0.46
N SER A 57 -1.91 -4.20 0.11
CA SER A 57 -1.71 -4.03 1.55
C SER A 57 -2.20 -2.65 2.00
N ARG A 58 -1.94 -1.61 1.19
CA ARG A 58 -2.42 -0.25 1.47
C ARG A 58 -3.92 -0.12 1.27
N GLU A 59 -4.49 -0.80 0.27
CA GLU A 59 -5.94 -0.88 0.07
C GLU A 59 -6.63 -1.55 1.27
N SER A 60 -6.05 -2.65 1.76
CA SER A 60 -6.53 -3.37 2.93
C SER A 60 -6.55 -2.46 4.16
N LEU A 61 -5.44 -1.75 4.43
CA LEU A 61 -5.35 -0.76 5.52
C LEU A 61 -6.37 0.38 5.37
N GLU A 62 -6.69 0.81 4.15
CA GLU A 62 -7.70 1.84 3.89
C GLU A 62 -9.10 1.39 4.35
N LEU A 63 -9.42 0.10 4.29
CA LEU A 63 -10.67 -0.45 4.83
C LEU A 63 -10.76 -0.16 6.32
N ALA A 64 -9.68 -0.36 7.08
CA ALA A 64 -9.65 -0.07 8.51
C ALA A 64 -9.86 1.43 8.78
N LEU A 65 -9.13 2.28 8.07
CA LEU A 65 -9.13 3.73 8.29
C LEU A 65 -10.47 4.40 7.98
N ASN A 66 -11.30 3.77 7.12
CA ASN A 66 -12.63 4.25 6.75
C ASN A 66 -13.77 3.48 7.41
N ASP A 67 -13.49 2.43 8.18
CA ASP A 67 -14.55 1.66 8.84
C ASP A 67 -15.15 2.45 10.01
N PRO A 68 -16.47 2.72 10.01
CA PRO A 68 -17.09 3.52 11.06
C PRO A 68 -16.98 2.91 12.45
N VAL A 69 -16.98 1.57 12.56
CA VAL A 69 -16.90 0.86 13.85
C VAL A 69 -15.47 0.91 14.37
N LEU A 70 -14.46 0.69 13.52
CA LEU A 70 -13.06 0.79 13.92
C LEU A 70 -12.68 2.21 14.32
N ASN A 71 -13.26 3.22 13.68
CA ASN A 71 -13.03 4.63 14.00
C ASN A 71 -13.58 5.07 15.38
N GLU A 72 -14.32 4.21 16.09
CA GLU A 72 -14.73 4.45 17.48
C GLU A 72 -13.66 4.01 18.51
N HIS A 73 -12.64 3.25 18.09
CA HIS A 73 -11.58 2.71 18.95
C HIS A 73 -10.35 3.62 18.97
N GLU A 74 -9.78 3.90 20.16
CA GLU A 74 -8.57 4.74 20.27
C GLU A 74 -7.35 4.12 19.57
N GLU A 75 -7.29 2.78 19.47
CA GLU A 75 -6.22 2.06 18.78
C GLU A 75 -6.12 2.39 17.29
N ILE A 76 -7.20 2.86 16.66
CA ILE A 76 -7.20 3.24 15.24
C ILE A 76 -6.26 4.42 14.95
N GLU A 77 -6.03 5.29 15.94
CA GLU A 77 -5.19 6.47 15.78
C GLU A 77 -3.70 6.09 15.69
N ALA A 78 -3.29 5.03 16.40
CA ALA A 78 -1.93 4.48 16.25
C ALA A 78 -1.74 3.89 14.85
N LEU A 79 -2.73 3.15 14.34
CA LEU A 79 -2.72 2.62 12.98
C LEU A 79 -2.63 3.76 11.95
N ARG A 80 -3.48 4.78 12.09
CA ARG A 80 -3.49 5.97 11.21
C ARG A 80 -2.14 6.68 11.18
N ALA A 81 -1.51 6.86 12.34
CA ALA A 81 -0.20 7.49 12.44
C ALA A 81 0.88 6.69 11.70
N ARG A 82 0.88 5.35 11.85
CA ARG A 82 1.83 4.47 11.14
C ARG A 82 1.60 4.46 9.64
N VAL A 83 0.35 4.36 9.18
CA VAL A 83 0.04 4.45 7.75
C VAL A 83 0.48 5.78 7.17
N TYR A 84 0.22 6.89 7.87
CA TYR A 84 0.64 8.22 7.42
C TYR A 84 2.17 8.35 7.29
N GLU A 85 2.92 7.79 8.23
CA GLU A 85 4.39 7.76 8.20
C GLU A 85 4.91 6.99 6.98
N ILE A 86 4.39 5.79 6.74
CA ILE A 86 4.80 4.95 5.60
C ILE A 86 4.37 5.59 4.27
N ASP A 87 3.15 6.15 4.20
CA ASP A 87 2.62 6.90 3.06
C ASP A 87 3.55 8.07 2.69
N ALA A 88 4.09 8.78 3.68
CA ALA A 88 5.05 9.86 3.43
C ALA A 88 6.35 9.35 2.78
N GLY A 89 6.80 8.15 3.17
CA GLY A 89 7.92 7.45 2.54
C GLY A 89 7.67 7.21 1.05
N LEU A 90 6.54 6.60 0.70
CA LEU A 90 6.20 6.35 -0.71
C LEU A 90 6.10 7.64 -1.52
N ARG A 91 5.46 8.69 -0.97
CA ARG A 91 5.35 9.99 -1.64
C ARG A 91 6.71 10.59 -1.95
N ALA A 92 7.67 10.47 -1.03
CA ALA A 92 9.01 11.04 -1.20
C ALA A 92 9.78 10.38 -2.36
N ILE A 93 9.49 9.11 -2.66
CA ILE A 93 10.16 8.32 -3.71
C ILE A 93 9.31 8.13 -4.97
N SER A 94 8.09 8.67 -5.01
CA SER A 94 7.20 8.56 -6.17
C SER A 94 7.73 9.35 -7.37
N HIS A 95 7.44 8.85 -8.56
CA HIS A 95 7.66 9.57 -9.81
C HIS A 95 6.63 10.71 -9.95
N ASP A 96 7.03 11.84 -10.55
CA ASP A 96 6.16 13.04 -10.60
C ASP A 96 4.99 12.90 -11.59
N GLN A 97 5.14 12.02 -12.59
CA GLN A 97 4.10 11.73 -13.57
C GLN A 97 3.14 10.64 -13.08
N GLN A 98 1.84 10.94 -13.18
CA GLN A 98 0.75 10.02 -12.87
C GLN A 98 0.64 8.89 -13.91
N VAL A 99 0.38 7.67 -13.43
CA VAL A 99 0.14 6.47 -14.25
C VAL A 99 -1.36 6.11 -14.32
N ARG A 100 -2.16 6.60 -13.38
CA ARG A 100 -3.62 6.46 -13.31
C ARG A 100 -4.28 7.80 -13.03
N ASP A 101 -5.59 7.89 -13.30
CA ASP A 101 -6.40 9.09 -13.07
C ASP A 101 -6.70 9.27 -11.57
N PRO A 102 -6.21 10.33 -10.91
CA PRO A 102 -6.44 10.57 -9.47
C PRO A 102 -7.90 10.89 -9.14
N ALA A 103 -8.76 11.18 -10.14
CA ALA A 103 -10.20 11.32 -9.91
C ALA A 103 -10.92 9.97 -9.75
N LYS A 104 -10.26 8.86 -10.11
CA LYS A 104 -10.83 7.50 -10.13
C LYS A 104 -10.11 6.51 -9.23
N HIS A 105 -8.90 6.85 -8.80
CA HIS A 105 -8.03 5.97 -8.03
C HIS A 105 -7.51 6.68 -6.78
N PRO A 106 -7.25 5.95 -5.70
CA PRO A 106 -6.53 6.51 -4.57
C PRO A 106 -5.11 6.91 -4.99
N TRP A 107 -4.54 7.87 -4.27
CA TRP A 107 -3.28 8.49 -4.68
C TRP A 107 -2.12 7.49 -4.77
N TRP A 108 -2.06 6.45 -3.94
CA TRP A 108 -0.96 5.47 -3.92
C TRP A 108 -0.96 4.57 -5.17
N GLU A 109 -2.08 4.43 -5.86
CA GLU A 109 -2.15 3.72 -7.16
C GLU A 109 -1.83 4.64 -8.35
N CYS A 110 -1.79 5.95 -8.13
CA CYS A 110 -1.65 6.92 -9.23
C CYS A 110 -0.20 7.13 -9.65
N TYR A 111 0.76 6.59 -8.91
CA TYR A 111 2.19 6.81 -9.15
C TYR A 111 2.94 5.48 -9.08
N VAL A 112 4.12 5.47 -9.71
CA VAL A 112 5.12 4.41 -9.56
C VAL A 112 6.36 5.01 -8.88
N PRO A 113 7.24 4.19 -8.28
CA PRO A 113 8.51 4.66 -7.74
C PRO A 113 9.37 5.35 -8.81
N ARG A 114 10.18 6.33 -8.39
CA ARG A 114 11.12 7.06 -9.25
C ARG A 114 12.35 6.23 -9.63
N TYR A 115 12.63 5.19 -8.86
CA TYR A 115 13.77 4.30 -9.03
C TYR A 115 13.29 2.85 -9.09
N GLY A 116 14.03 2.00 -9.81
CA GLY A 116 13.78 0.56 -9.86
C GLY A 116 14.94 -0.16 -10.52
N THR A 117 14.94 -1.49 -10.51
CA THR A 117 15.90 -2.24 -11.31
C THR A 117 15.62 -2.04 -12.80
N ARG A 118 16.54 -2.52 -13.64
CA ARG A 118 16.35 -2.51 -15.10
C ARG A 118 15.08 -3.26 -15.54
N GLU A 119 14.69 -4.31 -14.82
CA GLU A 119 13.49 -5.09 -15.13
C GLU A 119 12.23 -4.25 -14.89
N PHE A 120 12.08 -3.72 -13.69
CA PHE A 120 10.94 -2.86 -13.35
C PHE A 120 10.85 -1.63 -14.25
N ALA A 121 11.96 -0.92 -14.46
CA ALA A 121 11.98 0.29 -15.31
C ALA A 121 11.53 0.00 -16.75
N LYS A 122 11.92 -1.15 -17.29
CA LYS A 122 11.51 -1.59 -18.62
C LYS A 122 10.01 -1.91 -18.65
N ASP A 123 9.48 -2.51 -17.60
CA ASP A 123 8.06 -2.85 -17.52
C ASP A 123 7.18 -1.60 -17.34
N VAL A 124 7.58 -0.67 -16.48
CA VAL A 124 6.95 0.66 -16.33
C VAL A 124 6.89 1.39 -17.66
N TYR A 125 7.98 1.40 -18.44
CA TYR A 125 7.97 2.01 -19.78
C TYR A 125 7.02 1.28 -20.75
N ARG A 126 6.98 -0.06 -20.70
CA ARG A 126 6.09 -0.88 -21.53
C ARG A 126 4.61 -0.66 -21.22
N ARG A 127 4.26 -0.46 -19.95
CA ARG A 127 2.88 -0.27 -19.52
C ARG A 127 2.42 1.18 -19.61
N TYR A 128 3.22 2.11 -19.08
CA TYR A 128 2.83 3.50 -18.86
C TYR A 128 3.54 4.52 -19.75
N ARG A 129 4.56 4.09 -20.53
CA ARG A 129 5.41 4.98 -21.36
C ARG A 129 6.17 6.04 -20.53
N ILE A 130 6.46 5.71 -19.27
CA ILE A 130 7.23 6.55 -18.35
C ILE A 130 8.64 5.97 -18.21
N ASN A 131 9.63 6.85 -18.12
CA ASN A 131 11.00 6.46 -17.79
C ASN A 131 11.25 6.75 -16.32
N ILE A 132 11.70 5.74 -15.59
CA ILE A 132 12.18 5.88 -14.21
C ILE A 132 13.69 5.65 -14.20
N SER A 133 14.37 6.09 -13.14
CA SER A 133 15.81 5.91 -12.99
C SER A 133 16.10 4.45 -12.63
N THR A 134 17.12 3.87 -13.27
CA THR A 134 17.59 2.53 -12.89
C THR A 134 18.62 2.64 -11.77
N VAL A 135 18.52 1.77 -10.78
CA VAL A 135 19.59 1.50 -9.82
C VAL A 135 20.17 0.11 -10.12
N ASP A 136 21.50 0.01 -10.04
CA ASP A 136 22.28 -1.20 -10.36
C ASP A 136 22.66 -1.97 -9.09
#